data_AF-A0A2V7W089-F1
#
_entry.id   AF-A0A2V7W089-F1
#
_cell.length_a   1.000
_cell.length_b   1.000
_cell.length_c   1.000
_cell.angle_alpha   90.00
_cell.angle_beta   90.00
_cell.angle_gamma   90.00
#
_symmetry.space_group_name_H-M   'P 1'
#
loop_
_entity.id
_entity.type
_entity.pdbx_description
1 polymer ?
#
loop_
_entity_poly.entity_id
_entity_poly.type
_entity_poly.pdbx_seq_one_letter_code
_entity_poly.pdbx_strand_id
1 'polypeptide(L)'
;MKKFVCSIALVLAAGAFAQQRRAVPTDSFASDSQTIPVMANNPGIGGAVFQTYVALLNPTASAFSIDVNLYDPAGTKRAATITLAAGELKTYNNFLSEVFNYNGGGAVTFKSAAGNRFIVNAEVRTAGSRYSTPVPALEFAGSNSRSFSAGITVDSNSRTNVGCFNQAGVANTVKATVYDNSGKQTLGTATLNLAANGWGQTSINAIVSGGYVVFEPEDSAVCYAVVVDNSTNDGRFISAAEYKP
;
A
#
# COMPACT_ATOMS: atom_id res chain seq x y z
N MET A 1 78.00 -23.78 0.17
CA MET A 1 77.73 -22.64 1.07
C MET A 1 76.84 -21.62 0.36
N LYS A 2 75.52 -21.73 0.54
CA LYS A 2 74.51 -20.76 0.08
C LYS A 2 73.49 -20.58 1.20
N LYS A 3 73.12 -19.31 1.43
CA LYS A 3 72.60 -18.74 2.67
C LYS A 3 71.15 -19.16 2.96
N PHE A 4 70.89 -19.55 4.21
CA PHE A 4 69.54 -19.64 4.79
C PHE A 4 69.03 -18.21 5.07
N VAL A 5 67.86 -17.86 4.53
CA VAL A 5 67.10 -16.69 4.96
C VAL A 5 65.78 -17.19 5.53
N CYS A 6 65.67 -17.04 6.84
CA CYS A 6 64.49 -17.37 7.64
C CYS A 6 63.41 -16.31 7.36
N SER A 7 62.26 -16.72 6.81
CA SER A 7 61.14 -15.83 6.57
C SER A 7 60.22 -15.80 7.80
N ILE A 8 60.00 -14.60 8.32
CA ILE A 8 59.13 -14.30 9.46
C ILE A 8 57.67 -14.46 9.01
N ALA A 9 56.93 -15.36 9.65
CA ALA A 9 55.49 -15.49 9.47
C ALA A 9 54.78 -14.42 10.32
N LEU A 10 54.22 -13.40 9.67
CA LEU A 10 53.34 -12.43 10.30
C LEU A 10 51.90 -12.97 10.26
N VAL A 11 51.42 -13.50 11.39
CA VAL A 11 50.01 -13.87 11.56
C VAL A 11 49.22 -12.58 11.81
N LEU A 12 48.63 -12.02 10.76
CA LEU A 12 47.61 -10.99 10.90
C LEU A 12 46.30 -11.66 11.30
N ALA A 13 45.93 -11.53 12.57
CA ALA A 13 44.62 -11.92 13.07
C ALA A 13 43.55 -11.10 12.34
N ALA A 14 42.80 -11.76 11.46
CA ALA A 14 41.58 -11.20 10.88
C ALA A 14 40.57 -11.04 12.01
N GLY A 15 40.40 -9.81 12.49
CA GLY A 15 39.29 -9.43 13.34
C GLY A 15 37.99 -9.66 12.57
N ALA A 16 37.30 -10.75 12.86
CA ALA A 16 35.95 -10.97 12.38
C ALA A 16 35.07 -9.89 13.01
N PHE A 17 34.75 -8.85 12.24
CA PHE A 17 33.55 -8.06 12.46
C PHE A 17 32.35 -8.96 12.17
N ALA A 18 32.05 -9.87 13.10
CA ALA A 18 30.70 -10.38 13.23
C ALA A 18 29.86 -9.20 13.71
N GLN A 19 29.36 -8.41 12.77
CA GLN A 19 28.27 -7.50 13.01
C GLN A 19 27.13 -8.38 13.51
N GLN A 20 27.00 -8.46 14.84
CA GLN A 20 25.93 -9.13 15.52
C GLN A 20 24.66 -8.61 14.86
N ARG A 21 23.95 -9.48 14.10
CA ARG A 21 22.63 -9.11 13.59
C ARG A 21 21.88 -8.56 14.79
N ARG A 22 21.36 -7.33 14.67
CA ARG A 22 20.39 -6.80 15.64
C ARG A 22 19.44 -7.96 15.96
N ALA A 23 19.20 -8.19 17.25
CA ALA A 23 18.30 -9.23 17.72
C ALA A 23 17.11 -9.33 16.75
N VAL A 24 16.87 -10.55 16.24
CA VAL A 24 15.71 -10.79 15.39
C VAL A 24 14.51 -10.24 16.16
N PRO A 25 13.77 -9.27 15.63
CA PRO A 25 12.58 -8.82 16.30
C PRO A 25 11.74 -10.07 16.59
N THR A 26 11.30 -10.24 17.84
CA THR A 26 10.28 -11.25 18.18
C THR A 26 8.92 -10.89 17.54
N ASP A 27 8.90 -9.79 16.78
CA ASP A 27 7.81 -9.33 15.96
C ASP A 27 7.48 -10.38 14.90
N SER A 28 6.31 -11.01 15.08
CA SER A 28 5.66 -11.68 13.98
C SER A 28 5.17 -10.62 13.00
N PHE A 29 5.57 -10.76 11.73
CA PHE A 29 5.17 -9.90 10.59
C PHE A 29 3.74 -10.18 10.09
N ALA A 30 3.01 -11.08 10.75
CA ALA A 30 1.59 -11.24 10.58
C ALA A 30 0.88 -10.31 11.58
N SER A 31 -0.26 -9.75 11.18
CA SER A 31 -1.00 -8.78 11.99
C SER A 31 -2.44 -9.27 12.25
N ASP A 32 -3.04 -8.80 13.33
CA ASP A 32 -4.47 -8.96 13.63
C ASP A 32 -5.31 -7.77 13.16
N SER A 33 -4.68 -6.75 12.56
CA SER A 33 -5.33 -5.57 12.00
C SER A 33 -4.54 -4.99 10.82
N GLN A 34 -5.13 -5.01 9.62
CA GLN A 34 -4.51 -4.47 8.41
C GLN A 34 -5.53 -3.73 7.55
N THR A 35 -5.07 -2.71 6.82
CA THR A 35 -5.87 -1.94 5.85
C THR A 35 -5.26 -2.08 4.46
N ILE A 36 -6.09 -2.41 3.48
CA ILE A 36 -5.76 -2.21 2.06
C ILE A 36 -6.38 -0.86 1.65
N PRO A 37 -5.56 0.17 1.38
CA PRO A 37 -6.05 1.55 1.20
C PRO A 37 -6.85 1.74 -0.09
N VAL A 38 -6.74 0.80 -1.03
CA VAL A 38 -7.49 0.82 -2.28
C VAL A 38 -7.74 -0.60 -2.78
N MET A 39 -8.99 -0.87 -3.09
CA MET A 39 -9.47 -2.00 -3.85
C MET A 39 -10.40 -1.50 -4.95
N ALA A 40 -10.48 -2.25 -6.03
CA ALA A 40 -11.23 -1.98 -7.24
C ALA A 40 -12.01 -3.22 -7.71
N ASN A 41 -13.24 -2.97 -8.16
CA ASN A 41 -14.06 -3.82 -9.01
C ASN A 41 -14.86 -2.90 -9.94
N ASN A 42 -14.18 -2.23 -10.86
CA ASN A 42 -14.77 -1.18 -11.68
C ASN A 42 -14.11 -1.05 -13.06
N PRO A 43 -14.84 -0.54 -14.06
CA PRO A 43 -14.25 -0.14 -15.33
C PRO A 43 -13.19 0.96 -15.14
N GLY A 44 -12.14 0.88 -15.95
CA GLY A 44 -11.06 1.85 -16.07
C GLY A 44 -11.02 2.53 -17.44
N ILE A 45 -9.98 3.34 -17.65
CA ILE A 45 -9.72 3.99 -18.95
C ILE A 45 -9.36 2.93 -20.00
N GLY A 46 -9.75 3.16 -21.25
CA GLY A 46 -9.37 2.30 -22.38
C GLY A 46 -10.04 0.92 -22.39
N GLY A 47 -11.16 0.75 -21.69
CA GLY A 47 -11.90 -0.51 -21.63
C GLY A 47 -11.33 -1.53 -20.64
N ALA A 48 -10.31 -1.15 -19.86
CA ALA A 48 -9.82 -1.98 -18.75
C ALA A 48 -10.93 -2.23 -17.72
N VAL A 49 -10.91 -3.39 -17.09
CA VAL A 49 -11.76 -3.68 -15.93
C VAL A 49 -10.83 -4.06 -14.79
N PHE A 50 -10.82 -3.26 -13.73
CA PHE A 50 -9.98 -3.52 -12.57
C PHE A 50 -10.71 -4.40 -11.57
N GLN A 51 -10.02 -5.41 -11.06
CA GLN A 51 -10.50 -6.35 -10.04
C GLN A 51 -9.40 -6.57 -9.01
N THR A 52 -9.76 -6.65 -7.74
CA THR A 52 -8.76 -6.85 -6.67
C THR A 52 -8.66 -8.31 -6.33
N TYR A 53 -7.49 -8.88 -6.61
CA TYR A 53 -7.11 -10.17 -6.08
C TYR A 53 -6.69 -10.01 -4.62
N VAL A 54 -7.12 -10.96 -3.78
CA VAL A 54 -6.71 -11.05 -2.38
C VAL A 54 -6.33 -12.49 -2.05
N ALA A 55 -5.21 -12.66 -1.35
CA ALA A 55 -4.83 -13.90 -0.69
C ALA A 55 -4.77 -13.68 0.82
N LEU A 56 -5.47 -14.51 1.58
CA LEU A 56 -5.52 -14.48 3.05
C LEU A 56 -5.01 -15.82 3.59
N LEU A 57 -3.98 -15.76 4.42
CA LEU A 57 -3.39 -16.92 5.07
C LEU A 57 -3.59 -16.83 6.59
N ASN A 58 -4.08 -17.91 7.18
CA ASN A 58 -3.98 -18.17 8.61
C ASN A 58 -2.73 -19.02 8.89
N PRO A 59 -1.61 -18.43 9.36
CA PRO A 59 -0.39 -19.17 9.67
C PRO A 59 -0.44 -19.90 11.03
N THR A 60 -1.54 -19.81 11.77
CA THR A 60 -1.66 -20.35 13.13
C THR A 60 -2.17 -21.79 13.14
N ALA A 61 -2.04 -22.45 14.29
CA ALA A 61 -2.50 -23.82 14.51
C ALA A 61 -4.00 -23.91 14.88
N SER A 62 -4.74 -22.80 14.89
CA SER A 62 -6.15 -22.76 15.26
C SER A 62 -6.97 -22.03 14.22
N ALA A 63 -8.23 -22.42 14.05
CA ALA A 63 -9.16 -21.70 13.20
C ALA A 63 -9.58 -20.38 13.88
N PHE A 64 -9.77 -19.32 13.09
CA PHE A 64 -10.33 -18.07 13.57
C PHE A 64 -11.08 -17.33 12.46
N SER A 65 -11.79 -16.28 12.84
CA SER A 65 -12.50 -15.41 11.91
C SER A 65 -11.84 -14.04 11.82
N ILE A 66 -11.92 -13.45 10.62
CA ILE A 66 -11.49 -12.10 10.29
C ILE A 66 -12.74 -11.31 9.92
N ASP A 67 -13.01 -10.23 10.66
CA ASP A 67 -13.98 -9.21 10.30
C ASP A 67 -13.38 -8.34 9.20
N VAL A 68 -14.09 -8.25 8.07
CA VAL A 68 -13.68 -7.44 6.92
C VAL A 68 -14.71 -6.36 6.67
N ASN A 69 -14.25 -5.11 6.56
CA ASN A 69 -15.12 -3.96 6.32
C ASN A 69 -14.63 -3.21 5.08
N LEU A 70 -15.49 -3.13 4.07
CA LEU A 70 -15.33 -2.26 2.91
C LEU A 70 -15.92 -0.88 3.22
N TYR A 71 -15.18 0.15 2.85
CA TYR A 71 -15.57 1.55 2.92
C TYR A 71 -15.58 2.16 1.52
N ASP A 72 -16.76 2.52 1.04
CA ASP A 72 -16.96 3.10 -0.29
C ASP A 72 -16.75 4.63 -0.32
N PRO A 73 -16.86 5.29 -1.49
CA PRO A 73 -16.66 6.74 -1.57
C PRO A 73 -17.61 7.59 -0.73
N ALA A 74 -18.80 7.08 -0.45
CA ALA A 74 -19.77 7.77 0.41
C ALA A 74 -19.51 7.52 1.90
N GLY A 75 -18.50 6.71 2.24
CA GLY A 75 -18.24 6.29 3.62
C GLY A 75 -19.16 5.16 4.09
N THR A 76 -19.92 4.54 3.18
CA THR A 76 -20.81 3.43 3.52
C THR A 76 -19.97 2.21 3.87
N LYS A 77 -20.14 1.73 5.10
CA LYS A 77 -19.49 0.50 5.58
C LYS A 77 -20.29 -0.73 5.16
N ARG A 78 -19.64 -1.67 4.48
CA ARG A 78 -20.16 -3.02 4.22
C ARG A 78 -19.30 -4.02 4.97
N ALA A 79 -19.92 -4.81 5.84
CA ALA A 79 -19.22 -5.77 6.69
C ALA A 79 -19.44 -7.20 6.19
N ALA A 80 -18.41 -8.03 6.30
CA ALA A 80 -18.48 -9.47 6.14
C ALA A 80 -17.51 -10.13 7.13
N THR A 81 -17.63 -11.45 7.28
CA THR A 81 -16.74 -12.24 8.12
C THR A 81 -16.17 -13.38 7.29
N ILE A 82 -14.85 -13.55 7.33
CA ILE A 82 -14.12 -14.62 6.66
C ILE A 82 -13.54 -15.53 7.74
N THR A 83 -14.00 -16.78 7.80
CA THR A 83 -13.40 -17.80 8.66
C THR A 83 -12.26 -18.49 7.93
N LEU A 84 -11.12 -18.67 8.60
CA LEU A 84 -9.97 -19.43 8.12
C LEU A 84 -9.67 -20.59 9.07
N ALA A 85 -9.60 -21.81 8.56
CA ALA A 85 -9.07 -22.95 9.28
C ALA A 85 -7.57 -22.78 9.58
N ALA A 86 -7.03 -23.60 10.49
CA ALA A 86 -5.61 -23.61 10.81
C ALA A 86 -4.77 -23.89 9.54
N GLY A 87 -3.78 -23.04 9.24
CA GLY A 87 -2.95 -23.17 8.04
C GLY A 87 -3.64 -22.84 6.71
N GLU A 88 -4.91 -22.42 6.71
CA GLU A 88 -5.68 -22.22 5.49
C GLU A 88 -5.24 -20.96 4.72
N LEU A 89 -5.03 -21.12 3.41
CA LEU A 89 -4.93 -20.05 2.44
C LEU A 89 -6.25 -19.96 1.65
N LYS A 90 -6.93 -18.81 1.72
CA LYS A 90 -8.05 -18.47 0.83
C LYS A 90 -7.62 -17.43 -0.17
N THR A 91 -8.01 -17.61 -1.42
CA THR A 91 -7.78 -16.64 -2.49
C THR A 91 -9.09 -16.20 -3.11
N TYR A 92 -9.12 -14.95 -3.56
CA TYR A 92 -10.27 -14.32 -4.21
C TYR A 92 -9.74 -13.62 -5.46
N ASN A 93 -10.33 -13.89 -6.62
CA ASN A 93 -9.92 -13.25 -7.87
C ASN A 93 -10.50 -11.84 -8.00
N ASN A 94 -11.68 -11.63 -7.44
CA ASN A 94 -12.36 -10.35 -7.33
C ASN A 94 -13.00 -10.22 -5.95
N PHE A 95 -12.17 -9.83 -4.97
CA PHE A 95 -12.54 -9.78 -3.56
C PHE A 95 -13.80 -8.95 -3.30
N LEU A 96 -13.95 -7.79 -3.96
CA LEU A 96 -15.11 -6.92 -3.74
C LEU A 96 -16.41 -7.55 -4.25
N SER A 97 -16.37 -8.27 -5.37
CA SER A 97 -17.53 -8.99 -5.89
C SER A 97 -17.85 -10.22 -5.04
N GLU A 98 -16.84 -11.03 -4.72
CA GLU A 98 -17.00 -12.33 -4.07
C GLU A 98 -17.40 -12.20 -2.59
N VAL A 99 -16.90 -11.18 -1.89
CA VAL A 99 -17.14 -11.00 -0.45
C VAL A 99 -18.28 -10.02 -0.17
N PHE A 100 -18.41 -8.95 -0.96
CA PHE A 100 -19.37 -7.87 -0.68
C PHE A 100 -20.47 -7.69 -1.74
N ASN A 101 -20.44 -8.47 -2.84
CA ASN A 101 -21.29 -8.23 -4.02
C ASN A 101 -21.27 -6.76 -4.47
N TYR A 102 -20.06 -6.17 -4.49
CA TYR A 102 -19.87 -4.73 -4.70
C TYR A 102 -19.11 -4.44 -5.99
N ASN A 103 -19.61 -3.47 -6.76
CA ASN A 103 -18.95 -2.87 -7.92
C ASN A 103 -18.58 -1.42 -7.57
N GLY A 104 -17.33 -1.04 -7.82
CA GLY A 104 -16.78 0.26 -7.45
C GLY A 104 -15.36 0.15 -6.89
N GLY A 105 -14.88 1.23 -6.30
CA GLY A 105 -13.64 1.27 -5.53
C GLY A 105 -13.91 1.52 -4.04
N GLY A 106 -12.91 1.27 -3.20
CA GLY A 106 -12.99 1.55 -1.77
C GLY A 106 -11.74 1.09 -1.01
N ALA A 107 -11.69 1.37 0.28
CA ALA A 107 -10.69 0.80 1.19
C ALA A 107 -11.27 -0.39 1.94
N VAL A 108 -10.44 -1.37 2.30
CA VAL A 108 -10.87 -2.52 3.10
C VAL A 108 -10.00 -2.68 4.33
N THR A 109 -10.63 -2.78 5.49
CA THR A 109 -9.96 -3.12 6.75
C THR A 109 -10.23 -4.58 7.10
N PHE A 110 -9.20 -5.27 7.58
CA PHE A 110 -9.22 -6.65 8.05
C PHE A 110 -8.87 -6.64 9.53
N LYS A 111 -9.68 -7.29 10.37
CA LYS A 111 -9.45 -7.35 11.80
C LYS A 111 -9.83 -8.71 12.38
N SER A 112 -8.99 -9.25 13.26
CA SER A 112 -9.27 -10.46 14.02
C SER A 112 -9.11 -10.19 15.53
N ALA A 113 -9.42 -11.19 16.36
CA ALA A 113 -9.14 -11.09 17.80
C ALA A 113 -7.62 -11.05 18.06
N ALA A 114 -7.22 -10.40 19.15
CA ALA A 114 -5.82 -10.26 19.53
C ALA A 114 -5.10 -11.63 19.56
N GLY A 115 -3.97 -11.73 18.86
CA GLY A 115 -3.19 -12.98 18.73
C GLY A 115 -3.58 -13.87 17.55
N ASN A 116 -4.74 -13.67 16.93
CA ASN A 116 -5.16 -14.38 15.71
C ASN A 116 -4.61 -13.68 14.47
N ARG A 117 -3.28 -13.71 14.32
CA ARG A 117 -2.58 -12.98 13.26
C ARG A 117 -2.75 -13.66 11.91
N PHE A 118 -3.01 -12.88 10.87
CA PHE A 118 -3.13 -13.33 9.48
C PHE A 118 -2.13 -12.61 8.58
N ILE A 119 -1.96 -13.13 7.37
CA ILE A 119 -1.18 -12.51 6.30
C ILE A 119 -2.14 -12.21 5.15
N VAL A 120 -2.11 -10.97 4.64
CA VAL A 120 -2.85 -10.57 3.44
C VAL A 120 -1.89 -10.13 2.33
N ASN A 121 -2.15 -10.57 1.11
CA ASN A 121 -1.58 -10.01 -0.11
C ASN A 121 -2.73 -9.47 -0.97
N ALA A 122 -2.56 -8.29 -1.55
CA ALA A 122 -3.57 -7.65 -2.39
C ALA A 122 -2.97 -7.06 -3.66
N GLU A 123 -3.65 -7.25 -4.78
CA GLU A 123 -3.23 -6.76 -6.09
C GLU A 123 -4.45 -6.26 -6.85
N VAL A 124 -4.41 -5.02 -7.35
CA VAL A 124 -5.38 -4.55 -8.34
C VAL A 124 -4.92 -5.05 -9.70
N ARG A 125 -5.72 -5.90 -10.34
CA ARG A 125 -5.44 -6.54 -11.62
C ARG A 125 -6.37 -6.03 -12.70
N THR A 126 -5.87 -5.96 -13.92
CA THR A 126 -6.74 -5.81 -15.10
C THR A 126 -7.31 -7.19 -15.45
N ALA A 127 -8.64 -7.31 -15.52
CA ALA A 127 -9.32 -8.57 -15.81
C ALA A 127 -8.81 -9.19 -17.13
N GLY A 128 -8.48 -10.48 -17.11
CA GLY A 128 -7.91 -11.20 -18.27
C GLY A 128 -6.45 -10.86 -18.58
N SER A 129 -5.79 -10.06 -17.75
CA SER A 129 -4.38 -9.69 -17.91
C SER A 129 -3.49 -10.35 -16.84
N ARG A 130 -2.20 -10.50 -17.16
CA ARG A 130 -1.15 -10.88 -16.18
C ARG A 130 -0.58 -9.68 -15.43
N TYR A 131 -0.96 -8.46 -15.82
CA TYR A 131 -0.43 -7.24 -15.23
C TYR A 131 -1.25 -6.83 -14.01
N SER A 132 -0.54 -6.37 -12.97
CA SER A 132 -1.12 -6.09 -11.66
C SER A 132 -0.37 -4.97 -10.96
N THR A 133 -1.08 -4.26 -10.10
CA THR A 133 -0.53 -3.32 -9.12
C THR A 133 -0.61 -3.94 -7.74
N PRO A 134 0.53 -4.38 -7.17
CA PRO A 134 0.58 -4.77 -5.76
C PRO A 134 0.18 -3.58 -4.88
N VAL A 135 -0.73 -3.82 -3.95
CA VAL A 135 -1.17 -2.82 -2.97
C VAL A 135 -0.76 -3.34 -1.58
N PRO A 136 0.15 -2.63 -0.88
CA PRO A 136 0.64 -3.08 0.41
C PRO A 136 -0.47 -3.06 1.46
N ALA A 137 -0.44 -4.05 2.34
CA ALA A 137 -1.19 -4.01 3.58
C ALA A 137 -0.56 -3.01 4.55
N LEU A 138 -1.40 -2.15 5.12
CA LEU A 138 -0.98 -1.11 6.04
C LEU A 138 -1.43 -1.48 7.45
N GLU A 139 -0.49 -1.51 8.38
CA GLU A 139 -0.73 -1.92 9.77
C GLU A 139 -0.97 -0.74 10.70
N PHE A 140 -0.72 0.47 10.21
CA PHE A 140 -0.85 1.71 10.96
C PHE A 140 -2.01 2.52 10.41
N ALA A 141 -2.80 3.11 11.33
CA ALA A 141 -3.74 4.14 10.96
C ALA A 141 -2.99 5.37 10.46
N GLY A 142 -3.56 6.05 9.48
CA GLY A 142 -3.11 7.36 9.06
C GLY A 142 -3.39 8.40 10.15
N SER A 143 -2.71 9.53 10.04
CA SER A 143 -2.96 10.70 10.87
C SER A 143 -3.29 11.91 10.02
N ASN A 144 -3.43 13.07 10.65
CA ASN A 144 -3.57 14.35 9.97
C ASN A 144 -2.20 14.95 9.57
N SER A 145 -1.13 14.14 9.62
CA SER A 145 0.21 14.64 9.36
C SER A 145 0.52 14.69 7.89
N ARG A 146 1.37 15.65 7.54
CA ARG A 146 1.89 15.79 6.19
C ARG A 146 2.55 14.49 5.76
N SER A 147 2.18 13.99 4.58
CA SER A 147 2.73 12.75 4.02
C SER A 147 3.13 12.93 2.55
N PHE A 148 3.99 12.03 2.06
CA PHE A 148 4.71 12.21 0.80
C PHE A 148 4.71 10.92 -0.02
N SER A 149 4.25 11.00 -1.27
CA SER A 149 4.47 9.94 -2.28
C SER A 149 5.54 10.41 -3.27
N ALA A 150 6.73 9.81 -3.20
CA ALA A 150 7.88 10.20 -4.00
C ALA A 150 7.99 9.39 -5.31
N GLY A 151 8.44 10.04 -6.39
CA GLY A 151 8.73 9.38 -7.67
C GLY A 151 7.49 9.21 -8.55
N ILE A 152 6.67 10.24 -8.69
CA ILE A 152 5.54 10.26 -9.62
C ILE A 152 5.93 10.80 -11.01
N THR A 153 5.22 10.34 -12.03
CA THR A 153 5.39 10.78 -13.42
C THR A 153 4.03 10.93 -14.09
N VAL A 154 3.85 12.00 -14.85
CA VAL A 154 2.70 12.23 -15.73
C VAL A 154 3.23 12.73 -17.07
N ASP A 155 3.02 11.93 -18.12
CA ASP A 155 3.44 12.22 -19.49
C ASP A 155 2.52 11.49 -20.50
N SER A 156 2.94 11.37 -21.76
CA SER A 156 2.16 10.66 -22.79
C SER A 156 2.00 9.16 -22.53
N ASN A 157 2.96 8.55 -21.82
CA ASN A 157 3.03 7.12 -21.59
C ASN A 157 2.47 6.73 -20.21
N SER A 158 2.53 7.64 -19.24
CA SER A 158 2.14 7.39 -17.86
C SER A 158 1.18 8.45 -17.34
N ARG A 159 0.20 8.02 -16.55
CA ARG A 159 -0.69 8.89 -15.77
C ARG A 159 -0.52 8.62 -14.29
N THR A 160 -0.70 9.63 -13.46
CA THR A 160 -0.69 9.45 -11.99
C THR A 160 -2.09 9.72 -11.43
N ASN A 161 -2.57 8.82 -10.60
CA ASN A 161 -3.70 9.08 -9.71
C ASN A 161 -3.20 9.19 -8.27
N VAL A 162 -3.87 10.00 -7.48
CA VAL A 162 -3.66 10.11 -6.04
C VAL A 162 -4.96 9.78 -5.34
N GLY A 163 -4.88 9.04 -4.25
CA GLY A 163 -6.05 8.65 -3.48
C GLY A 163 -5.76 8.63 -1.99
N CYS A 164 -6.83 8.71 -1.22
CA CYS A 164 -6.77 8.66 0.23
C CYS A 164 -7.99 7.92 0.78
N PHE A 165 -7.80 7.23 1.89
CA PHE A 165 -8.85 6.68 2.72
C PHE A 165 -8.95 7.53 4.00
N ASN A 166 -10.08 8.20 4.20
CA ASN A 166 -10.38 8.91 5.43
C ASN A 166 -10.75 7.91 6.51
N GLN A 167 -9.99 7.87 7.60
CA GLN A 167 -10.27 6.99 8.75
C GLN A 167 -11.00 7.73 9.88
N ALA A 168 -11.23 9.04 9.73
CA ALA A 168 -11.99 9.82 10.67
C ALA A 168 -13.50 9.59 10.53
N GLY A 169 -14.21 9.75 11.65
CA GLY A 169 -15.67 9.70 11.73
C GLY A 169 -16.37 10.96 11.20
N VAL A 170 -15.62 11.90 10.61
CA VAL A 170 -16.09 13.17 10.04
C VAL A 170 -15.53 13.35 8.63
N ALA A 171 -16.12 14.22 7.83
CA ALA A 171 -15.59 14.56 6.51
C ALA A 171 -14.17 15.14 6.63
N ASN A 172 -13.32 14.85 5.65
CA ASN A 172 -11.90 15.19 5.66
C ASN A 172 -11.48 15.71 4.27
N THR A 173 -10.96 16.93 4.22
CA THR A 173 -10.38 17.48 3.00
C THR A 173 -8.89 17.17 2.98
N VAL A 174 -8.40 16.60 1.88
CA VAL A 174 -6.97 16.37 1.67
C VAL A 174 -6.51 17.17 0.46
N LYS A 175 -5.60 18.10 0.69
CA LYS A 175 -4.91 18.81 -0.39
C LYS A 175 -3.70 17.98 -0.84
N ALA A 176 -3.65 17.64 -2.12
CA ALA A 176 -2.53 16.97 -2.76
C ALA A 176 -1.78 17.97 -3.66
N THR A 177 -0.58 18.38 -3.24
CA THR A 177 0.26 19.33 -3.98
C THR A 177 1.38 18.60 -4.71
N VAL A 178 1.50 18.82 -6.01
CA VAL A 178 2.51 18.20 -6.87
C VAL A 178 3.72 19.11 -6.96
N TYR A 179 4.89 18.56 -6.63
CA TYR A 179 6.18 19.21 -6.78
C TYR A 179 6.99 18.55 -7.89
N ASP A 180 7.82 19.35 -8.54
CA ASP A 180 8.87 18.84 -9.43
C ASP A 180 9.95 18.06 -8.66
N ASN A 181 10.91 17.49 -9.40
CA ASN A 181 12.01 16.73 -8.81
C ASN A 181 13.02 17.60 -8.04
N SER A 182 13.00 18.93 -8.23
CA SER A 182 13.84 19.86 -7.47
C SER A 182 13.24 20.23 -6.10
N GLY A 183 11.93 19.98 -5.92
CA GLY A 183 11.16 20.36 -4.74
C GLY A 183 10.91 21.86 -4.60
N LYS A 184 11.31 22.67 -5.60
CA LYS A 184 11.18 24.13 -5.55
C LYS A 184 9.97 24.64 -6.32
N GLN A 185 9.46 23.88 -7.28
CA GLN A 185 8.33 24.29 -8.10
C GLN A 185 7.10 23.44 -7.78
N THR A 186 5.99 24.11 -7.46
CA THR A 186 4.67 23.50 -7.48
C THR A 186 4.16 23.45 -8.91
N LEU A 187 3.84 22.25 -9.40
CA LEU A 187 3.36 22.01 -10.76
C LEU A 187 1.84 21.94 -10.83
N GLY A 188 1.18 21.63 -9.72
CA GLY A 188 -0.28 21.58 -9.66
C GLY A 188 -0.79 21.18 -8.27
N THR A 189 -2.10 21.23 -8.12
CA THR A 189 -2.80 20.76 -6.93
C THR A 189 -4.03 19.96 -7.32
N ALA A 190 -4.40 19.00 -6.47
CA ALA A 190 -5.68 18.31 -6.49
C ALA A 190 -6.26 18.33 -5.07
N THR A 191 -7.58 18.34 -4.95
CA THR A 191 -8.28 18.29 -3.66
C THR A 191 -9.15 17.06 -3.62
N LEU A 192 -9.00 16.25 -2.57
CA LEU A 192 -9.85 15.09 -2.26
C LEU A 192 -10.79 15.49 -1.13
N ASN A 193 -12.08 15.66 -1.43
CA ASN A 193 -13.12 15.89 -0.43
C ASN A 193 -13.71 14.53 -0.04
N LEU A 194 -13.32 13.99 1.11
CA LEU A 194 -13.70 12.65 1.53
C LEU A 194 -14.83 12.71 2.55
N ALA A 195 -15.86 11.87 2.37
CA ALA A 195 -16.87 11.65 3.39
C ALA A 195 -16.24 11.04 4.67
N ALA A 196 -16.97 11.07 5.78
CA ALA A 196 -16.60 10.32 6.98
C ALA A 196 -16.41 8.84 6.64
N ASN A 197 -15.27 8.24 7.01
CA ASN A 197 -14.88 6.89 6.59
C ASN A 197 -14.86 6.67 5.06
N GLY A 198 -14.75 7.73 4.25
CA GLY A 198 -14.82 7.64 2.79
C GLY A 198 -13.47 7.38 2.13
N TRP A 199 -13.48 6.68 0.99
CA TRP A 199 -12.32 6.55 0.11
C TRP A 199 -12.49 7.40 -1.15
N GLY A 200 -11.41 8.00 -1.64
CA GLY A 200 -11.46 8.79 -2.88
C GLY A 200 -10.15 8.75 -3.64
N GLN A 201 -10.24 8.93 -4.95
CA GLN A 201 -9.10 9.01 -5.85
C GLN A 201 -9.37 10.00 -6.98
N THR A 202 -8.34 10.74 -7.39
CA THR A 202 -8.39 11.68 -8.51
C THR A 202 -7.10 11.64 -9.33
N SER A 203 -7.17 12.04 -10.59
CA SER A 203 -6.00 12.15 -11.46
C SER A 203 -5.19 13.41 -11.20
N ILE A 204 -3.89 13.33 -11.41
CA ILE A 204 -2.97 14.46 -11.48
C ILE A 204 -2.82 14.86 -12.95
N ASN A 205 -3.19 16.09 -13.27
CA ASN A 205 -3.13 16.62 -14.65
C ASN A 205 -1.83 17.38 -14.94
N ALA A 206 -1.04 17.72 -13.92
CA ALA A 206 0.22 18.41 -14.08
C ALA A 206 1.27 17.46 -14.65
N ILE A 207 1.87 17.81 -15.80
CA ILE A 207 3.00 17.09 -16.38
C ILE A 207 4.18 17.16 -15.41
N VAL A 208 4.73 16.01 -15.06
CA VAL A 208 5.82 15.88 -14.08
C VAL A 208 6.68 14.68 -14.40
N SER A 209 7.99 14.81 -14.19
CA SER A 209 8.96 13.73 -14.36
C SER A 209 9.77 13.56 -13.10
N GLY A 210 9.58 12.43 -12.39
CA GLY A 210 10.30 12.11 -11.16
C GLY A 210 10.00 13.04 -9.98
N GLY A 211 8.83 13.67 -9.97
CA GLY A 211 8.40 14.56 -8.89
C GLY A 211 7.81 13.82 -7.70
N TYR A 212 7.14 14.54 -6.81
CA TYR A 212 6.47 13.96 -5.65
C TYR A 212 5.16 14.68 -5.33
N VAL A 213 4.29 13.99 -4.60
CA VAL A 213 3.05 14.56 -4.06
C VAL A 213 3.20 14.75 -2.57
N VAL A 214 2.73 15.90 -2.11
CA VAL A 214 2.55 16.22 -0.69
C VAL A 214 1.07 16.16 -0.39
N PHE A 215 0.68 15.37 0.61
CA PHE A 215 -0.68 15.32 1.14
C PHE A 215 -0.76 16.09 2.45
N GLU A 216 -1.77 16.93 2.57
CA GLU A 216 -2.09 17.72 3.76
C GLU A 216 -3.55 17.42 4.13
N PRO A 217 -3.81 16.34 4.90
CA PRO A 217 -5.15 16.00 5.34
C PRO A 217 -5.56 16.82 6.58
N GLU A 218 -6.83 17.23 6.66
CA GLU A 218 -7.38 17.95 7.81
C GLU A 218 -7.57 17.04 9.04
N ASP A 219 -7.80 15.74 8.82
CA ASP A 219 -7.96 14.70 9.85
C ASP A 219 -7.26 13.39 9.44
N SER A 220 -7.39 12.32 10.22
CA SER A 220 -6.80 10.99 9.97
C SER A 220 -7.12 10.46 8.57
N ALA A 221 -6.08 10.35 7.73
CA ALA A 221 -6.18 9.75 6.41
C ALA A 221 -4.91 8.98 6.02
N VAL A 222 -5.10 7.91 5.24
CA VAL A 222 -4.03 7.17 4.60
C VAL A 222 -4.04 7.49 3.11
N CYS A 223 -2.95 8.07 2.62
CA CYS A 223 -2.84 8.52 1.24
C CYS A 223 -1.83 7.70 0.43
N TYR A 224 -1.97 7.76 -0.88
CA TYR A 224 -1.08 7.09 -1.82
C TYR A 224 -1.12 7.76 -3.20
N ALA A 225 -0.12 7.43 -4.01
CA ALA A 225 -0.13 7.68 -5.45
C ALA A 225 -0.03 6.34 -6.20
N VAL A 226 -0.50 6.32 -7.44
CA VAL A 226 -0.29 5.23 -8.38
C VAL A 226 0.09 5.80 -9.73
N VAL A 227 1.27 5.43 -10.22
CA VAL A 227 1.74 5.78 -11.57
C VAL A 227 1.35 4.64 -12.49
N VAL A 228 0.45 4.89 -13.43
CA VAL A 228 -0.17 3.88 -14.32
C VAL A 228 0.37 4.03 -15.73
N ASP A 229 0.82 2.93 -16.32
CA ASP A 229 1.17 2.86 -17.74
C ASP A 229 -0.10 2.92 -18.60
N ASN A 230 -0.12 3.79 -19.61
CA ASN A 230 -1.29 4.03 -20.46
C ASN A 230 -1.57 2.89 -21.45
N SER A 231 -0.57 2.07 -21.79
CA SER A 231 -0.71 0.93 -22.70
C SER A 231 -1.28 -0.29 -21.97
N THR A 232 -0.70 -0.63 -20.82
CA THR A 232 -0.99 -1.89 -20.11
C THR A 232 -1.95 -1.74 -18.95
N ASN A 233 -2.19 -0.52 -18.46
CA ASN A 233 -3.02 -0.19 -17.30
C ASN A 233 -2.52 -0.76 -15.96
N ASP A 234 -1.31 -1.30 -15.89
CA ASP A 234 -0.67 -1.58 -14.60
C ASP A 234 -0.07 -0.32 -14.01
N GLY A 235 -0.12 -0.30 -12.69
CA GLY A 235 0.39 0.79 -11.88
C GLY A 235 1.51 0.36 -10.95
N ARG A 236 2.41 1.30 -10.69
CA ARG A 236 3.30 1.30 -9.53
C ARG A 236 2.62 2.03 -8.40
N PHE A 237 2.23 1.28 -7.35
CA PHE A 237 1.71 1.86 -6.11
C PHE A 237 2.85 2.53 -5.32
N ILE A 238 2.57 3.70 -4.75
CA ILE A 238 3.50 4.48 -3.95
C ILE A 238 2.76 4.95 -2.68
N SER A 239 2.98 4.25 -1.57
CA SER A 239 2.46 4.67 -0.26
C SER A 239 2.92 6.09 0.07
N ALA A 240 2.04 6.91 0.66
CA ALA A 240 2.48 8.16 1.25
C ALA A 240 3.15 7.86 2.60
N ALA A 241 4.38 8.34 2.78
CA ALA A 241 5.08 8.26 4.06
C ALA A 241 4.85 9.54 4.85
N GLU A 242 4.38 9.43 6.10
CA GLU A 242 4.28 10.57 7.00
C GLU A 242 5.66 11.10 7.39
N TYR A 243 5.78 12.43 7.52
CA TYR A 243 6.94 13.07 8.11
C TYR A 243 6.49 14.03 9.21
N LYS A 244 6.85 13.67 10.45
CA LYS A 244 6.74 14.52 11.63
C LYS A 244 8.16 14.94 12.03
N PRO A 245 8.59 16.18 11.73
CA PRO A 245 9.88 16.69 12.17
C PRO A 245 9.99 16.76 13.71
#